data_AF-I3R226-F1
#
_entry.id   AF-I3R226-F1
#
_cell.length_a   1.000
_cell.length_b   1.000
_cell.length_c   1.000
_cell.angle_alpha   90.00
_cell.angle_beta   90.00
_cell.angle_gamma   90.00
#
_symmetry.space_group_name_H-M   'P 1'
#
loop_
_entity.id
_entity.type
_entity.pdbx_description
1 polymer ?
#
loop_
_entity_poly.entity_id
_entity_poly.type
_entity_poly.pdbx_seq_one_letter_code
_entity_poly.pdbx_strand_id
1 'polypeptide(L)'
;MQDIVREAMERDEAERKTQSLDDSDDQFGDPRIVIVGCGGAGNNTINRLYNIGVEGADTVAINTDKQHLKMIEADTKILVGKSLTQGLGAGGDPSMGERATEMAQGTIKDVLGDADLVFVTAGMGGGTGTGAAPVVAKIAKEQGAIVVGMVSTPFNVERARTVKAEEGLENLRNEADSIIVLDNNRLLDYVPNLPIGKAFSVMDQIIAETVKGISETITQPSLINLDYADMSTIMNQGGVAVMLVGETQDKNKTQEVVNDAMNHPLLDVDYRGASGGLVHITGGPDLTLKEAEGIASNITERLEAAANVIWGARIQDEYKGKVRVMAIMTGVQSAQVLGPTTQKQADKSRQSIQSQSHETQQQQQYQDSEFDSSNRVETPQSGTWSDGGRDEVEKNNGLDVIR
;
A
#
# COMPACT_ATOMS: atom_id res chain seq x y z
N MET A 1 4.60 -30.68 38.86
CA MET A 1 4.77 -29.79 37.69
C MET A 1 3.81 -30.19 36.56
N GLN A 2 3.77 -31.47 36.16
CA GLN A 2 2.77 -31.96 35.19
C GLN A 2 1.31 -31.86 35.67
N ASP A 3 1.04 -32.04 36.97
CA ASP A 3 -0.32 -31.89 37.52
C ASP A 3 -0.83 -30.45 37.50
N ILE A 4 0.05 -29.47 37.70
CA ILE A 4 -0.28 -28.03 37.62
C ILE A 4 -0.63 -27.64 36.19
N VAL A 5 0.11 -28.18 35.21
CA VAL A 5 -0.16 -27.95 33.78
C VAL A 5 -1.51 -28.56 33.38
N ARG A 6 -1.81 -29.77 33.86
CA ARG A 6 -3.09 -30.43 33.56
C ARG A 6 -4.27 -29.68 34.17
N GLU A 7 -4.17 -29.25 35.43
CA GLU A 7 -5.20 -28.43 36.08
C GLU A 7 -5.38 -27.06 35.39
N ALA A 8 -4.31 -26.46 34.88
CA ALA A 8 -4.39 -25.23 34.10
C ALA A 8 -5.11 -25.43 32.75
N MET A 9 -4.83 -26.54 32.06
CA MET A 9 -5.53 -26.88 30.80
C MET A 9 -7.02 -27.16 31.01
N GLU A 10 -7.37 -27.90 32.06
CA GLU A 10 -8.77 -28.21 32.39
C GLU A 10 -9.55 -26.94 32.78
N ARG A 11 -8.89 -25.96 33.40
CA ARG A 11 -9.48 -24.64 33.71
C ARG A 11 -9.64 -23.75 32.47
N ASP A 12 -8.63 -23.67 31.60
CA ASP A 12 -8.70 -22.91 30.34
C ASP A 12 -9.81 -23.46 29.42
N GLU A 13 -9.98 -24.78 29.34
CA GLU A 13 -11.04 -25.40 28.56
C GLU A 13 -12.45 -25.10 29.14
N ALA A 14 -12.56 -24.94 30.45
CA ALA A 14 -13.79 -24.51 31.12
C ALA A 14 -14.04 -23.00 30.96
N GLU A 15 -13.01 -22.17 30.99
CA GLU A 15 -13.08 -20.71 30.79
C GLU A 15 -13.47 -20.37 29.34
N ARG A 16 -12.88 -21.03 28.33
CA ARG A 16 -13.29 -20.84 26.91
C ARG A 16 -14.74 -21.22 26.63
N LYS A 17 -15.24 -22.28 27.29
CA LYS A 17 -16.67 -22.66 27.21
C LYS A 17 -17.58 -21.63 27.89
N THR A 18 -17.06 -20.84 28.82
CA THR A 18 -17.81 -19.80 29.53
C THR A 18 -17.74 -18.45 28.81
N GLN A 19 -16.60 -18.11 28.21
CA GLN A 19 -16.41 -16.89 27.39
C GLN A 19 -17.29 -16.88 26.13
N SER A 20 -17.49 -18.02 25.47
CA SER A 20 -18.38 -18.10 24.29
C SER A 20 -19.88 -17.81 24.56
N LEU A 21 -20.27 -17.55 25.81
CA LEU A 21 -21.65 -17.27 26.21
C LEU A 21 -21.89 -15.82 26.67
N ASP A 22 -20.87 -14.96 26.74
CA ASP A 22 -20.97 -13.62 27.35
C ASP A 22 -20.48 -12.46 26.43
N ASP A 23 -20.48 -12.65 25.10
CA ASP A 23 -20.13 -11.60 24.12
C ASP A 23 -21.25 -10.55 23.94
N SER A 24 -21.68 -9.92 25.03
CA SER A 24 -22.46 -8.69 24.99
C SER A 24 -21.89 -7.65 25.94
N ASP A 25 -21.36 -6.59 25.34
CA ASP A 25 -20.88 -5.33 25.94
C ASP A 25 -19.59 -5.39 26.77
N ASP A 26 -18.46 -5.11 26.10
CA ASP A 26 -17.47 -4.19 26.64
C ASP A 26 -16.91 -3.29 25.51
N GLN A 27 -17.48 -2.08 25.42
CA GLN A 27 -17.02 -0.97 24.57
C GLN A 27 -15.70 -0.37 25.09
N PHE A 28 -14.58 -1.07 24.87
CA PHE A 28 -13.28 -0.43 24.75
C PHE A 28 -12.92 -0.40 23.26
N GLY A 29 -12.93 0.81 22.68
CA GLY A 29 -13.01 1.03 21.24
C GLY A 29 -11.97 0.26 20.44
N ASP A 30 -12.43 -0.70 19.64
CA ASP A 30 -11.60 -1.34 18.62
C ASP A 30 -11.02 -0.24 17.70
N PRO A 31 -9.71 -0.27 17.43
CA PRO A 31 -9.07 0.75 16.61
C PRO A 31 -9.71 0.75 15.22
N ARG A 32 -10.10 1.93 14.74
CA ARG A 32 -10.71 2.05 13.43
C ARG A 32 -9.64 2.02 12.34
N ILE A 33 -9.62 0.94 11.58
CA ILE A 33 -8.70 0.74 10.45
C ILE A 33 -9.40 1.11 9.14
N VAL A 34 -8.73 1.91 8.30
CA VAL A 34 -9.21 2.25 6.96
C VAL A 34 -8.14 1.94 5.92
N ILE A 35 -8.51 1.24 4.85
CA ILE A 35 -7.62 0.88 3.76
C ILE A 35 -8.01 1.67 2.53
N VAL A 36 -7.12 2.53 2.05
CA VAL A 36 -7.35 3.42 0.92
C VAL A 36 -6.51 2.99 -0.29
N GLY A 37 -7.18 2.56 -1.35
CA GLY A 37 -6.56 2.25 -2.64
C GLY A 37 -6.59 3.44 -3.58
N CYS A 38 -5.41 3.85 -4.04
CA CYS A 38 -5.22 5.00 -4.93
C CYS A 38 -4.89 4.55 -6.36
N GLY A 39 -5.75 4.93 -7.31
CA GLY A 39 -5.54 4.68 -8.74
C GLY A 39 -5.80 3.23 -9.15
N GLY A 40 -5.23 2.81 -10.29
CA GLY A 40 -5.51 1.50 -10.89
C GLY A 40 -5.14 0.31 -9.99
N ALA A 41 -3.85 0.13 -9.69
CA ALA A 41 -3.37 -0.99 -8.88
C ALA A 41 -3.89 -0.95 -7.43
N GLY A 42 -3.96 0.25 -6.83
CA GLY A 42 -4.55 0.42 -5.50
C GLY A 42 -6.02 -0.02 -5.46
N ASN A 43 -6.81 0.38 -6.46
CA ASN A 43 -8.20 -0.08 -6.56
C ASN A 43 -8.31 -1.59 -6.78
N ASN A 44 -7.42 -2.22 -7.56
CA ASN A 44 -7.43 -3.67 -7.74
C ASN A 44 -7.17 -4.40 -6.41
N THR A 45 -6.24 -3.87 -5.60
CA THR A 45 -5.98 -4.35 -4.26
C THR A 45 -7.23 -4.23 -3.38
N ILE A 46 -7.89 -3.06 -3.39
CA ILE A 46 -9.14 -2.85 -2.65
C ILE A 46 -10.24 -3.81 -3.10
N ASN A 47 -10.44 -3.98 -4.40
CA ASN A 47 -11.39 -4.93 -4.95
C ASN A 47 -11.15 -6.34 -4.39
N ARG A 48 -9.88 -6.70 -4.27
CA ARG A 48 -9.49 -8.00 -3.76
C ARG A 48 -9.72 -8.13 -2.26
N LEU A 49 -9.31 -7.13 -1.48
CA LEU A 49 -9.57 -7.05 -0.03
C LEU A 49 -11.07 -7.18 0.28
N TYR A 50 -11.90 -6.46 -0.47
CA TYR A 50 -13.36 -6.54 -0.35
C TYR A 50 -13.87 -7.96 -0.63
N ASN A 51 -13.37 -8.60 -1.69
CA ASN A 51 -13.80 -9.95 -2.09
C ASN A 51 -13.31 -11.08 -1.15
N ILE A 52 -12.12 -10.95 -0.57
CA ILE A 52 -11.60 -11.94 0.39
C ILE A 52 -12.16 -11.75 1.81
N GLY A 53 -12.76 -10.58 2.08
CA GLY A 53 -13.18 -10.15 3.40
C GLY A 53 -12.01 -9.81 4.32
N VAL A 54 -12.05 -8.62 4.89
CA VAL A 54 -11.14 -8.16 5.95
C VAL A 54 -11.98 -7.73 7.13
N GLU A 55 -11.79 -8.38 8.26
CA GLU A 55 -12.55 -8.06 9.47
C GLU A 55 -11.93 -6.85 10.19
N GLY A 56 -12.78 -5.89 10.54
CA GLY A 56 -12.38 -4.70 11.30
C GLY A 56 -11.66 -3.61 10.50
N ALA A 57 -11.75 -3.62 9.16
CA ALA A 57 -11.24 -2.53 8.33
C ALA A 57 -12.21 -2.10 7.22
N ASP A 58 -12.36 -0.79 7.05
CA ASP A 58 -13.16 -0.18 5.97
C ASP A 58 -12.32 -0.07 4.68
N THR A 59 -12.88 -0.46 3.54
CA THR A 59 -12.21 -0.35 2.24
C THR A 59 -12.67 0.87 1.43
N VAL A 60 -11.70 1.69 0.99
CA VAL A 60 -11.94 2.93 0.24
C VAL A 60 -11.18 2.91 -1.07
N ALA A 61 -11.86 3.07 -2.21
CA ALA A 61 -11.25 3.17 -3.53
C ALA A 61 -11.28 4.61 -4.05
N ILE A 62 -10.13 5.17 -4.42
CA ILE A 62 -9.98 6.53 -4.94
C ILE A 62 -9.42 6.48 -6.36
N ASN A 63 -10.14 7.08 -7.31
CA ASN A 63 -9.65 7.14 -8.69
C ASN A 63 -10.12 8.37 -9.46
N THR A 64 -9.34 8.77 -10.47
CA THR A 64 -9.73 9.76 -11.47
C THR A 64 -10.43 9.13 -12.68
N ASP A 65 -10.30 7.82 -12.86
CA ASP A 65 -10.95 7.04 -13.91
C ASP A 65 -12.29 6.47 -13.40
N LYS A 66 -13.38 6.98 -13.98
CA LYS A 66 -14.74 6.58 -13.63
C LYS A 66 -15.07 5.16 -14.12
N GLN A 67 -14.54 4.75 -15.27
CA GLN A 67 -14.82 3.43 -15.82
C GLN A 67 -14.17 2.36 -14.95
N HIS A 68 -12.92 2.59 -14.56
CA HIS A 68 -12.22 1.70 -13.64
C HIS A 68 -12.94 1.63 -12.30
N LEU A 69 -13.25 2.76 -11.68
CA LEU A 69 -13.89 2.80 -10.35
C LEU A 69 -15.26 2.09 -10.31
N LYS A 70 -16.02 2.09 -11.42
CA LYS A 70 -17.30 1.37 -11.50
C LYS A 70 -17.18 -0.15 -11.43
N MET A 71 -16.07 -0.71 -11.89
CA MET A 71 -15.84 -2.16 -11.89
C MET A 71 -15.32 -2.69 -10.56
N ILE A 72 -14.91 -1.79 -9.67
CA ILE A 72 -14.25 -2.09 -8.40
C ILE A 72 -15.30 -2.18 -7.31
N GLU A 73 -15.20 -3.17 -6.44
CA GLU A 73 -15.97 -3.33 -5.22
C GLU A 73 -15.17 -2.81 -4.02
N ALA A 74 -15.82 -2.02 -3.17
CA ALA A 74 -15.25 -1.35 -2.00
C ALA A 74 -16.42 -0.82 -1.16
N ASP A 75 -16.22 -0.65 0.14
CA ASP A 75 -17.22 -0.06 1.05
C ASP A 75 -17.51 1.41 0.70
N THR A 76 -16.49 2.13 0.22
CA THR A 76 -16.63 3.52 -0.25
C THR A 76 -15.83 3.76 -1.52
N LYS A 77 -16.43 4.46 -2.49
CA LYS A 77 -15.77 4.81 -3.76
C LYS A 77 -15.79 6.32 -3.98
N ILE A 78 -14.61 6.90 -4.23
CA ILE A 78 -14.43 8.33 -4.42
C ILE A 78 -13.88 8.59 -5.82
N LEU A 79 -14.69 9.23 -6.67
CA LEU A 79 -14.24 9.73 -7.97
C LEU A 79 -13.65 11.13 -7.78
N VAL A 80 -12.33 11.24 -7.90
CA VAL A 80 -11.59 12.50 -7.76
C VAL A 80 -11.35 13.16 -9.11
N GLY A 81 -11.22 14.50 -9.12
CA GLY A 81 -10.88 15.25 -10.33
C GLY A 81 -11.92 15.23 -11.46
N LYS A 82 -13.21 15.01 -11.17
CA LYS A 82 -14.29 14.99 -12.18
C LYS A 82 -14.27 16.20 -13.13
N SER A 83 -13.98 17.39 -12.61
CA SER A 83 -13.86 18.63 -13.39
C SER A 83 -12.56 18.74 -14.19
N LEU A 84 -11.49 18.07 -13.77
CA LEU A 84 -10.17 18.12 -14.40
C LEU A 84 -10.00 17.07 -15.49
N THR A 85 -10.46 15.84 -15.24
CA THR A 85 -10.24 14.69 -16.12
C THR A 85 -11.49 14.27 -16.88
N GLN A 86 -12.65 14.86 -16.58
CA GLN A 86 -13.95 14.41 -17.08
C GLN A 86 -14.24 12.93 -16.76
N GLY A 87 -13.55 12.36 -15.76
CA GLY A 87 -13.64 10.95 -15.40
C GLY A 87 -12.86 10.00 -16.33
N LEU A 88 -11.97 10.53 -17.18
CA LEU A 88 -11.15 9.75 -18.11
C LEU A 88 -9.78 9.32 -17.54
N GLY A 89 -9.50 9.68 -16.30
CA GLY A 89 -8.22 9.39 -15.65
C GLY A 89 -7.16 10.49 -15.79
N ALA A 90 -6.05 10.34 -15.06
CA ALA A 90 -4.95 11.30 -15.01
C ALA A 90 -3.93 11.17 -16.17
N GLY A 91 -4.13 10.25 -17.12
CA GLY A 91 -3.26 10.10 -18.30
C GLY A 91 -1.79 9.75 -17.99
N GLY A 92 -1.51 9.24 -16.79
CA GLY A 92 -0.14 8.96 -16.35
C GLY A 92 0.62 10.18 -15.81
N ASP A 93 -0.03 11.32 -15.61
CA ASP A 93 0.54 12.52 -15.01
C ASP A 93 0.28 12.54 -13.48
N PRO A 94 1.31 12.45 -12.63
CA PRO A 94 1.16 12.52 -11.18
C PRO A 94 0.57 13.84 -10.69
N SER A 95 0.94 14.97 -11.30
CA SER A 95 0.49 16.29 -10.87
C SER A 95 -1.02 16.47 -11.06
N MET A 96 -1.58 15.84 -12.08
CA MET A 96 -3.03 15.77 -12.30
C MET A 96 -3.72 14.91 -11.23
N GLY A 97 -3.11 13.79 -10.85
CA GLY A 97 -3.62 12.92 -9.77
C GLY A 97 -3.61 13.61 -8.40
N GLU A 98 -2.53 14.33 -8.11
CA GLU A 98 -2.36 15.13 -6.89
C GLU A 98 -3.44 16.22 -6.79
N ARG A 99 -3.52 17.12 -7.79
CA ARG A 99 -4.52 18.20 -7.82
C ARG A 99 -5.95 17.69 -7.74
N ALA A 100 -6.24 16.60 -8.46
CA ALA A 100 -7.56 15.96 -8.43
C ALA A 100 -7.95 15.52 -7.01
N THR A 101 -6.98 15.00 -6.25
CA THR A 101 -7.16 14.49 -4.89
C THR A 101 -7.24 15.64 -3.88
N GLU A 102 -6.40 16.67 -4.02
CA GLU A 102 -6.47 17.89 -3.19
C GLU A 102 -7.85 18.57 -3.28
N MET A 103 -8.43 18.65 -4.48
CA MET A 103 -9.78 19.19 -4.66
C MET A 103 -10.87 18.39 -3.91
N ALA A 104 -10.61 17.12 -3.61
CA ALA A 104 -11.50 16.23 -2.88
C ALA A 104 -11.12 16.07 -1.40
N GLN A 105 -10.20 16.89 -0.88
CA GLN A 105 -9.69 16.78 0.49
C GLN A 105 -10.81 16.77 1.54
N GLY A 106 -11.87 17.57 1.38
CA GLY A 106 -13.01 17.58 2.31
C GLY A 106 -13.69 16.22 2.40
N THR A 107 -14.02 15.62 1.25
CA THR A 107 -14.62 14.29 1.18
C THR A 107 -13.71 13.22 1.75
N ILE A 108 -12.40 13.30 1.47
CA ILE A 108 -11.43 12.33 2.00
C ILE A 108 -11.36 12.44 3.53
N LYS A 109 -11.34 13.65 4.08
CA LYS A 109 -11.40 13.88 5.54
C LYS A 109 -12.65 13.28 6.17
N ASP A 110 -13.81 13.45 5.53
CA ASP A 110 -15.09 12.93 6.01
C ASP A 110 -15.13 11.39 6.00
N VAL A 111 -14.54 10.75 4.97
CA VAL A 111 -14.48 9.29 4.85
C VAL A 111 -13.45 8.68 5.81
N LEU A 112 -12.30 9.35 5.95
CA LEU A 112 -11.26 8.94 6.89
C LEU A 112 -11.68 9.15 8.35
N GLY A 113 -12.50 10.16 8.65
CA GLY A 113 -13.06 10.39 9.99
C GLY A 113 -11.98 10.37 11.09
N ASP A 114 -12.28 9.65 12.17
CA ASP A 114 -11.36 9.43 13.30
C ASP A 114 -10.66 8.07 13.17
N ALA A 115 -10.12 7.74 11.98
CA ALA A 115 -9.36 6.51 11.80
C ALA A 115 -8.07 6.51 12.65
N ASP A 116 -7.81 5.43 13.36
CA ASP A 116 -6.58 5.26 14.15
C ASP A 116 -5.41 4.78 13.27
N LEU A 117 -5.72 4.00 12.23
CA LEU A 117 -4.74 3.43 11.30
C LEU A 117 -5.25 3.50 9.87
N VAL A 118 -4.44 4.08 8.99
CA VAL A 118 -4.74 4.21 7.57
C VAL A 118 -3.67 3.50 6.74
N PHE A 119 -4.08 2.48 5.99
CA PHE A 119 -3.26 1.88 4.96
C PHE A 119 -3.47 2.59 3.64
N VAL A 120 -2.40 3.11 3.03
CA VAL A 120 -2.46 3.73 1.71
C VAL A 120 -1.81 2.80 0.70
N THR A 121 -2.59 2.23 -0.21
CA THR A 121 -2.06 1.33 -1.25
C THR A 121 -2.11 1.94 -2.64
N ALA A 122 -1.01 1.85 -3.37
CA ALA A 122 -0.89 2.40 -4.72
C ALA A 122 0.16 1.67 -5.57
N GLY A 123 -0.05 1.66 -6.89
CA GLY A 123 0.98 1.32 -7.86
C GLY A 123 1.70 2.58 -8.32
N MET A 124 3.01 2.66 -8.06
CA MET A 124 3.81 3.83 -8.35
C MET A 124 4.18 3.91 -9.83
N GLY A 125 4.37 5.14 -10.31
CA GLY A 125 4.73 5.45 -11.70
C GLY A 125 3.56 5.70 -12.64
N GLY A 126 2.33 5.46 -12.18
CA GLY A 126 1.10 5.95 -12.82
C GLY A 126 0.85 7.44 -12.56
N GLY A 127 -0.30 7.96 -12.99
CA GLY A 127 -0.73 9.33 -12.67
C GLY A 127 -1.47 9.40 -11.33
N THR A 128 -2.63 8.76 -11.26
CA THR A 128 -3.49 8.82 -10.08
C THR A 128 -2.84 8.25 -8.82
N GLY A 129 -2.31 7.02 -8.87
CA GLY A 129 -1.73 6.39 -7.67
C GLY A 129 -0.56 7.19 -7.10
N THR A 130 0.40 7.54 -7.95
CA THR A 130 1.60 8.32 -7.61
C THR A 130 1.27 9.70 -7.01
N GLY A 131 0.26 10.40 -7.55
CA GLY A 131 -0.12 11.73 -7.08
C GLY A 131 -1.10 11.74 -5.90
N ALA A 132 -2.02 10.77 -5.85
CA ALA A 132 -3.06 10.72 -4.83
C ALA A 132 -2.56 10.13 -3.51
N ALA A 133 -1.66 9.13 -3.55
CA ALA A 133 -1.21 8.45 -2.34
C ALA A 133 -0.54 9.38 -1.31
N PRO A 134 0.40 10.29 -1.69
CA PRO A 134 0.96 11.24 -0.73
C PRO A 134 -0.08 12.20 -0.14
N VAL A 135 -1.04 12.65 -0.95
CA VAL A 135 -2.11 13.56 -0.49
C VAL A 135 -3.02 12.87 0.53
N VAL A 136 -3.43 11.63 0.26
CA VAL A 136 -4.23 10.82 1.20
C VAL A 136 -3.45 10.58 2.51
N ALA A 137 -2.18 10.20 2.40
CA ALA A 137 -1.31 9.99 3.55
C ALA A 137 -1.22 11.24 4.43
N LYS A 138 -0.98 12.41 3.81
CA LYS A 138 -0.94 13.69 4.50
C LYS A 138 -2.24 14.00 5.23
N ILE A 139 -3.39 13.80 4.58
CA ILE A 139 -4.70 14.07 5.17
C ILE A 139 -4.94 13.18 6.39
N ALA A 140 -4.66 11.87 6.27
CA ALA A 140 -4.80 10.91 7.36
C ALA A 140 -3.91 11.28 8.56
N LYS A 141 -2.65 11.64 8.29
CA LYS A 141 -1.69 12.06 9.32
C LYS A 141 -2.09 13.37 10.00
N GLU A 142 -2.63 14.34 9.26
CA GLU A 142 -3.20 15.57 9.82
C GLU A 142 -4.39 15.30 10.76
N GLN A 143 -5.13 14.20 10.56
CA GLN A 143 -6.23 13.77 11.42
C GLN A 143 -5.76 12.93 12.63
N GLY A 144 -4.46 12.63 12.75
CA GLY A 144 -3.89 11.88 13.87
C GLY A 144 -3.80 10.37 13.65
N ALA A 145 -4.15 9.89 12.46
CA ALA A 145 -4.01 8.48 12.12
C ALA A 145 -2.55 8.11 11.88
N ILE A 146 -2.18 6.87 12.21
CA ILE A 146 -0.92 6.28 11.76
C ILE A 146 -1.06 5.88 10.31
N VAL A 147 -0.10 6.26 9.47
CA VAL A 147 -0.16 6.03 8.03
C VAL A 147 0.90 5.02 7.61
N VAL A 148 0.44 3.89 7.08
CA VAL A 148 1.30 2.86 6.48
C VAL A 148 1.08 2.84 4.97
N GLY A 149 2.09 3.28 4.22
CA GLY A 149 2.08 3.21 2.76
C GLY A 149 2.51 1.83 2.27
N MET A 150 1.67 1.13 1.52
CA MET A 150 2.06 -0.13 0.87
C MET A 150 1.98 -0.01 -0.64
N VAL A 151 3.14 0.08 -1.28
CA VAL A 151 3.23 0.49 -2.68
C VAL A 151 4.04 -0.47 -3.53
N SER A 152 3.65 -0.58 -4.80
CA SER A 152 4.38 -1.38 -5.79
C SER A 152 5.19 -0.50 -6.74
N THR A 153 6.42 -0.90 -7.04
CA THR A 153 7.26 -0.22 -8.06
C THR A 153 6.93 -0.74 -9.46
N PRO A 154 7.09 0.05 -10.53
CA PRO A 154 6.87 -0.44 -11.89
C PRO A 154 7.99 -1.40 -12.34
N PHE A 155 7.76 -2.17 -13.41
CA PHE A 155 8.84 -2.99 -13.99
C PHE A 155 9.95 -2.10 -14.57
N ASN A 156 11.20 -2.58 -14.56
CA ASN A 156 12.37 -1.86 -15.07
C ASN A 156 12.28 -1.53 -16.57
N VAL A 157 11.47 -2.27 -17.32
CA VAL A 157 11.18 -1.99 -18.74
C VAL A 157 10.32 -0.73 -18.93
N GLU A 158 9.60 -0.30 -17.89
CA GLU A 158 8.71 0.86 -17.88
C GLU A 158 9.45 2.14 -17.46
N ARG A 159 10.60 2.43 -18.09
CA ARG A 159 11.55 3.49 -17.65
C ARG A 159 10.92 4.85 -17.31
N ALA A 160 9.93 5.30 -18.10
CA ALA A 160 9.25 6.57 -17.86
C ALA A 160 8.38 6.57 -16.58
N ARG A 161 7.87 5.39 -16.19
CA ARG A 161 7.14 5.20 -14.93
C ARG A 161 8.09 5.12 -13.74
N THR A 162 9.28 4.54 -13.90
CA THR A 162 10.27 4.44 -12.82
C THR A 162 10.65 5.81 -12.24
N VAL A 163 10.93 6.80 -13.11
CA VAL A 163 11.27 8.16 -12.66
C VAL A 163 10.12 8.79 -11.86
N LYS A 164 8.88 8.64 -12.33
CA LYS A 164 7.69 9.14 -11.62
C LYS A 164 7.46 8.40 -10.30
N ALA A 165 7.74 7.10 -10.29
CA ALA A 165 7.57 6.27 -9.11
C ALA A 165 8.53 6.69 -7.98
N GLU A 166 9.78 6.99 -8.31
CA GLU A 166 10.77 7.49 -7.34
C GLU A 166 10.34 8.82 -6.72
N GLU A 167 9.92 9.79 -7.54
CA GLU A 167 9.44 11.09 -7.05
C GLU A 167 8.21 10.94 -6.15
N GLY A 168 7.23 10.13 -6.58
CA GLY A 168 6.05 9.87 -5.76
C GLY A 168 6.36 9.09 -4.48
N LEU A 169 7.34 8.19 -4.50
CA LEU A 169 7.73 7.39 -3.34
C LEU A 169 8.39 8.28 -2.29
N GLU A 170 9.25 9.20 -2.71
CA GLU A 170 9.86 10.18 -1.81
C GLU A 170 8.81 11.11 -1.20
N ASN A 171 7.84 11.57 -2.00
CA ASN A 171 6.72 12.37 -1.48
C ASN A 171 5.89 11.57 -0.46
N LEU A 172 5.54 10.32 -0.77
CA LEU A 172 4.79 9.46 0.15
C LEU A 172 5.58 9.20 1.43
N ARG A 173 6.90 8.99 1.34
CA ARG A 173 7.77 8.77 2.49
C ARG A 173 7.80 9.95 3.46
N ASN A 174 7.70 11.17 2.95
CA ASN A 174 7.65 12.38 3.79
C ASN A 174 6.32 12.50 4.55
N GLU A 175 5.24 11.92 4.00
CA GLU A 175 3.90 12.06 4.56
C GLU A 175 3.45 10.82 5.36
N ALA A 176 3.94 9.61 5.05
CA ALA A 176 3.63 8.38 5.76
C ALA A 176 4.54 8.16 6.98
N ASP A 177 4.10 7.36 7.96
CA ASP A 177 4.92 6.97 9.11
C ASP A 177 5.81 5.77 8.76
N SER A 178 5.28 4.82 7.98
CA SER A 178 6.06 3.70 7.45
C SER A 178 5.70 3.43 6.00
N ILE A 179 6.68 2.97 5.22
CA ILE A 179 6.47 2.53 3.84
C ILE A 179 6.96 1.09 3.63
N ILE A 180 6.08 0.25 3.10
CA ILE A 180 6.38 -1.09 2.62
C ILE A 180 6.42 -1.03 1.10
N VAL A 181 7.60 -1.24 0.53
CA VAL A 181 7.82 -1.16 -0.92
C VAL A 181 7.98 -2.57 -1.48
N LEU A 182 7.12 -2.91 -2.44
CA LEU A 182 7.13 -4.20 -3.11
C LEU A 182 7.59 -4.03 -4.57
N ASP A 183 8.65 -4.75 -4.94
CA ASP A 183 9.29 -4.61 -6.23
C ASP A 183 8.66 -5.55 -7.28
N ASN A 184 7.96 -5.00 -8.28
CA ASN A 184 7.35 -5.81 -9.34
C ASN A 184 8.39 -6.61 -10.13
N ASN A 185 9.65 -6.16 -10.20
CA ASN A 185 10.68 -6.90 -10.91
C ASN A 185 10.93 -8.29 -10.31
N ARG A 186 10.61 -8.49 -9.03
CA ARG A 186 10.76 -9.77 -8.33
C ARG A 186 9.70 -10.80 -8.68
N LEU A 187 8.58 -10.36 -9.24
CA LEU A 187 7.61 -11.28 -9.84
C LEU A 187 8.23 -12.10 -10.99
N LEU A 188 9.23 -11.55 -11.69
CA LEU A 188 9.90 -12.26 -12.78
C LEU A 188 10.69 -13.47 -12.28
N ASP A 189 11.29 -13.36 -11.08
CA ASP A 189 12.04 -14.44 -10.46
C ASP A 189 11.09 -15.49 -9.83
N TYR A 190 9.96 -15.03 -9.28
CA TYR A 190 9.00 -15.89 -8.59
C TYR A 190 8.10 -16.68 -9.53
N VAL A 191 7.55 -16.03 -10.57
CA VAL A 191 6.53 -16.58 -11.46
C VAL A 191 6.86 -16.30 -12.93
N PRO A 192 8.00 -16.78 -13.45
CA PRO A 192 8.50 -16.43 -14.79
C PRO A 192 7.56 -16.86 -15.93
N ASN A 193 6.71 -17.87 -15.69
CA ASN A 193 5.85 -18.46 -16.71
C ASN A 193 4.38 -18.00 -16.62
N LEU A 194 4.03 -17.11 -15.69
CA LEU A 194 2.66 -16.61 -15.60
C LEU A 194 2.38 -15.59 -16.71
N PRO A 195 1.17 -15.59 -17.30
CA PRO A 195 0.71 -14.49 -18.14
C PRO A 195 0.80 -13.16 -17.40
N ILE A 196 1.23 -12.10 -18.08
CA ILE A 196 1.46 -10.76 -17.48
C ILE A 196 0.28 -10.29 -16.62
N GLY A 197 -0.96 -10.41 -17.11
CA GLY A 197 -2.15 -10.03 -16.34
C GLY A 197 -2.32 -10.81 -15.03
N LYS A 198 -1.95 -12.09 -15.02
CA LYS A 198 -1.95 -12.91 -13.80
C LYS A 198 -0.77 -12.54 -12.89
N ALA A 199 0.38 -12.17 -13.43
CA ALA A 199 1.53 -11.75 -12.63
C ALA A 199 1.22 -10.49 -11.81
N PHE A 200 0.56 -9.48 -12.39
CA PHE A 200 0.13 -8.30 -11.62
C PHE A 200 -0.85 -8.65 -10.50
N SER A 201 -1.80 -9.57 -10.76
CA SER A 201 -2.74 -10.02 -9.72
C SER A 201 -2.09 -10.79 -8.58
N VAL A 202 -0.87 -11.32 -8.77
CA VAL A 202 -0.07 -11.91 -7.67
C VAL A 202 0.39 -10.80 -6.74
N MET A 203 0.89 -9.68 -7.26
CA MET A 203 1.33 -8.57 -6.41
C MET A 203 0.17 -7.94 -5.63
N ASP A 204 -0.96 -7.70 -6.30
CA ASP A 204 -2.18 -7.25 -5.63
C ASP A 204 -2.64 -8.25 -4.55
N GLN A 205 -2.39 -9.57 -4.74
CA GLN A 205 -2.67 -10.57 -3.71
C GLN A 205 -1.82 -10.38 -2.48
N ILE A 206 -0.51 -10.22 -2.67
CA ILE A 206 0.43 -10.11 -1.56
C ILE A 206 0.13 -8.86 -0.77
N ILE A 207 -0.11 -7.73 -1.44
CA ILE A 207 -0.56 -6.49 -0.79
C ILE A 207 -1.86 -6.73 0.00
N ALA A 208 -2.85 -7.40 -0.59
CA ALA A 208 -4.11 -7.67 0.08
C ALA A 208 -3.95 -8.60 1.30
N GLU A 209 -3.19 -9.69 1.16
CA GLU A 209 -2.90 -10.63 2.26
C GLU A 209 -2.10 -9.97 3.38
N THR A 210 -1.18 -9.07 3.03
CA THR A 210 -0.41 -8.27 3.99
C THR A 210 -1.31 -7.37 4.81
N VAL A 211 -2.12 -6.53 4.16
CA VAL A 211 -3.02 -5.62 4.87
C VAL A 211 -4.02 -6.40 5.70
N LYS A 212 -4.58 -7.48 5.15
CA LYS A 212 -5.48 -8.37 5.88
C LYS A 212 -4.79 -8.93 7.13
N GLY A 213 -3.58 -9.47 6.99
CA GLY A 213 -2.81 -10.03 8.09
C GLY A 213 -2.56 -9.01 9.20
N ILE A 214 -2.11 -7.80 8.85
CA ILE A 214 -1.86 -6.74 9.85
C ILE A 214 -3.16 -6.28 10.51
N SER A 215 -4.20 -6.05 9.72
CA SER A 215 -5.51 -5.63 10.22
C SER A 215 -6.07 -6.65 11.19
N GLU A 216 -6.12 -7.93 10.80
CA GLU A 216 -6.62 -9.00 11.64
C GLU A 216 -5.73 -9.23 12.86
N THR A 217 -4.42 -9.04 12.79
CA THR A 217 -3.54 -9.11 13.97
C THR A 217 -3.92 -8.07 15.03
N ILE A 218 -4.49 -6.93 14.62
CA ILE A 218 -4.94 -5.86 15.52
C ILE A 218 -6.38 -6.10 16.00
N THR A 219 -7.28 -6.47 15.09
CA THR A 219 -8.73 -6.48 15.34
C THR A 219 -9.26 -7.79 15.89
N GLN A 220 -8.57 -8.91 15.64
CA GLN A 220 -9.01 -10.23 16.11
C GLN A 220 -8.23 -10.69 17.34
N PRO A 221 -8.91 -11.33 18.32
CA PRO A 221 -8.26 -11.91 19.48
C PRO A 221 -7.15 -12.91 19.11
N SER A 222 -6.05 -12.83 19.84
CA SER A 222 -4.91 -13.74 19.71
C SER A 222 -4.58 -14.36 21.07
N LEU A 223 -4.01 -15.59 21.07
CA LEU A 223 -3.58 -16.29 22.28
C LEU A 223 -2.53 -15.46 23.04
N ILE A 224 -1.66 -14.81 22.29
CA ILE A 224 -0.78 -13.74 22.77
C ILE A 224 -1.23 -12.50 22.02
N ASN A 225 -2.01 -11.68 22.71
CA ASN A 225 -2.61 -10.51 22.09
C ASN A 225 -1.57 -9.42 21.89
N LEU A 226 -1.67 -8.74 20.75
CA LEU A 226 -0.89 -7.56 20.44
C LEU A 226 -1.83 -6.37 20.56
N ASP A 227 -1.46 -5.38 21.36
CA ASP A 227 -2.28 -4.18 21.46
C ASP A 227 -1.95 -3.18 20.34
N TYR A 228 -2.86 -2.23 20.13
CA TYR A 228 -2.66 -1.18 19.13
C TYR A 228 -1.45 -0.29 19.47
N ALA A 229 -1.13 -0.07 20.75
CA ALA A 229 -0.04 0.80 21.16
C ALA A 229 1.35 0.22 20.82
N ASP A 230 1.49 -1.09 20.96
CA ASP A 230 2.63 -1.90 20.57
C ASP A 230 2.82 -1.84 19.05
N MET A 231 1.75 -2.07 18.29
CA MET A 231 1.75 -1.96 16.83
C MET A 231 2.09 -0.55 16.35
N SER A 232 1.46 0.45 16.95
CA SER A 232 1.71 1.87 16.72
C SER A 232 3.19 2.20 16.93
N THR A 233 3.77 1.71 18.03
CA THR A 233 5.18 1.95 18.36
C THR A 233 6.11 1.37 17.31
N ILE A 234 5.84 0.16 16.78
CA ILE A 234 6.67 -0.45 15.73
C ILE A 234 6.50 0.25 14.38
N MET A 235 5.27 0.58 14.00
CA MET A 235 4.97 1.23 12.71
C MET A 235 5.40 2.69 12.68
N ASN A 236 5.43 3.37 13.83
CA ASN A 236 5.87 4.76 13.95
C ASN A 236 7.40 4.92 14.08
N GLN A 237 8.17 3.82 14.08
CA GLN A 237 9.64 3.88 14.08
C GLN A 237 10.23 4.41 12.77
N GLY A 238 9.39 4.73 11.78
CA GLY A 238 9.80 5.50 10.63
C GLY A 238 10.45 4.67 9.53
N GLY A 239 10.37 5.19 8.32
CA GLY A 239 11.18 4.73 7.20
C GLY A 239 10.64 3.50 6.49
N VAL A 240 11.56 2.72 5.93
CA VAL A 240 11.23 1.57 5.11
C VAL A 240 11.05 0.34 6.00
N ALA A 241 9.92 -0.33 5.83
CA ALA A 241 9.61 -1.60 6.45
C ALA A 241 9.71 -2.74 5.44
N VAL A 242 10.10 -3.90 5.94
CA VAL A 242 10.25 -5.14 5.17
C VAL A 242 9.32 -6.18 5.76
N MET A 243 8.56 -6.87 4.91
CA MET A 243 7.61 -7.87 5.36
C MET A 243 8.00 -9.27 4.92
N LEU A 244 8.22 -10.15 5.91
CA LEU A 244 8.45 -11.57 5.72
C LEU A 244 7.11 -12.33 5.85
N VAL A 245 6.84 -13.25 4.93
CA VAL A 245 5.71 -14.19 5.03
C VAL A 245 6.21 -15.58 4.73
N GLY A 246 5.90 -16.53 5.59
CA GLY A 246 6.15 -17.94 5.32
C GLY A 246 4.98 -18.82 5.78
N GLU A 247 4.77 -19.91 5.07
CA GLU A 247 3.79 -20.94 5.43
C GLU A 247 4.37 -22.33 5.23
N THR A 248 4.15 -23.22 6.21
CA THR A 248 4.52 -24.62 6.08
C THR A 248 3.48 -25.55 6.69
N GLN A 249 3.46 -26.77 6.19
CA GLN A 249 2.69 -27.89 6.74
C GLN A 249 3.62 -29.07 7.07
N ASP A 250 4.93 -28.83 7.08
CA ASP A 250 5.94 -29.85 7.34
C ASP A 250 6.03 -30.22 8.82
N LYS A 251 6.64 -31.39 9.08
CA LYS A 251 6.84 -31.87 10.45
C LYS A 251 7.79 -30.97 11.26
N ASN A 252 8.75 -30.31 10.61
CA ASN A 252 9.66 -29.36 11.24
C ASN A 252 9.17 -27.92 11.05
N LYS A 253 7.99 -27.63 11.60
CA LYS A 253 7.27 -26.36 11.41
C LYS A 253 8.17 -25.14 11.66
N THR A 254 8.95 -25.16 12.74
CA THR A 254 9.79 -24.03 13.15
C THR A 254 10.87 -23.68 12.12
N GLN A 255 11.68 -24.64 11.67
CA GLN A 255 12.77 -24.34 10.75
C GLN A 255 12.27 -24.03 9.33
N GLU A 256 11.29 -24.80 8.86
CA GLU A 256 10.80 -24.67 7.49
C GLU A 256 10.02 -23.37 7.30
N VAL A 257 9.19 -22.95 8.26
CA VAL A 257 8.46 -21.68 8.15
C VAL A 257 9.40 -20.48 8.15
N VAL A 258 10.48 -20.52 8.96
CA VAL A 258 11.49 -19.46 8.97
C VAL A 258 12.26 -19.47 7.65
N ASN A 259 12.67 -20.64 7.16
CA ASN A 259 13.36 -20.73 5.87
C ASN A 259 12.49 -20.21 4.72
N ASP A 260 11.21 -20.56 4.70
CA ASP A 260 10.24 -20.08 3.71
C ASP A 260 10.08 -18.56 3.80
N ALA A 261 9.90 -18.02 5.01
CA ALA A 261 9.78 -16.59 5.26
C ALA A 261 11.05 -15.80 4.86
N MET A 262 12.25 -16.35 5.11
CA MET A 262 13.52 -15.68 4.83
C MET A 262 13.93 -15.72 3.37
N ASN A 263 13.52 -16.77 2.66
CA ASN A 263 13.83 -16.95 1.24
C ASN A 263 12.67 -16.50 0.34
N HIS A 264 11.66 -15.82 0.90
CA HIS A 264 10.49 -15.39 0.15
C HIS A 264 10.93 -14.46 -0.99
N PRO A 265 10.65 -14.76 -2.27
CA PRO A 265 11.28 -14.08 -3.42
C PRO A 265 10.98 -12.57 -3.56
N LEU A 266 10.00 -12.06 -2.82
CA LEU A 266 9.69 -10.63 -2.74
C LEU A 266 10.54 -9.87 -1.71
N LEU A 267 11.44 -10.57 -1.04
CA LEU A 267 12.40 -10.04 -0.08
C LEU A 267 13.79 -9.96 -0.69
N ASP A 268 14.18 -8.78 -1.13
CA ASP A 268 15.59 -8.46 -1.46
C ASP A 268 16.04 -7.24 -0.67
N VAL A 269 15.69 -7.23 0.62
CA VAL A 269 16.10 -6.18 1.55
C VAL A 269 16.77 -6.83 2.73
N ASP A 270 18.06 -6.55 2.86
CA ASP A 270 18.80 -6.88 4.07
C ASP A 270 18.20 -6.12 5.25
N TYR A 271 17.48 -6.83 6.12
CA TYR A 271 16.86 -6.29 7.32
C TYR A 271 17.80 -6.37 8.54
N ARG A 272 19.08 -6.74 8.35
CA ARG A 272 20.08 -6.67 9.41
C ARG A 272 20.18 -5.25 9.95
N GLY A 273 20.08 -5.12 11.27
CA GLY A 273 20.12 -3.82 11.94
C GLY A 273 18.82 -3.03 11.87
N ALA A 274 17.70 -3.68 11.55
CA ALA A 274 16.37 -3.11 11.77
C ALA A 274 16.14 -2.86 13.28
N SER A 275 15.54 -1.71 13.60
CA SER A 275 15.31 -1.24 14.97
C SER A 275 14.01 -1.74 15.59
N GLY A 276 13.11 -2.28 14.76
CA GLY A 276 11.81 -2.79 15.19
C GLY A 276 11.45 -4.08 14.46
N GLY A 277 10.72 -4.95 15.14
CA GLY A 277 10.21 -6.19 14.59
C GLY A 277 8.84 -6.53 15.16
N LEU A 278 7.89 -6.79 14.28
CA LEU A 278 6.60 -7.41 14.60
C LEU A 278 6.62 -8.84 14.08
N VAL A 279 6.24 -9.83 14.87
CA VAL A 279 6.10 -11.22 14.42
C VAL A 279 4.75 -11.77 14.85
N HIS A 280 3.89 -12.11 13.91
CA HIS A 280 2.61 -12.75 14.17
C HIS A 280 2.61 -14.18 13.62
N ILE A 281 2.28 -15.14 14.47
CA ILE A 281 2.29 -16.56 14.15
C ILE A 281 0.85 -17.09 14.19
N THR A 282 0.37 -17.64 13.09
CA THR A 282 -0.93 -18.32 13.03
C THR A 282 -0.70 -19.82 12.89
N GLY A 283 -1.30 -20.62 13.74
CA GLY A 283 -1.19 -22.08 13.67
C GLY A 283 -2.46 -22.80 14.11
N GLY A 284 -2.46 -24.12 13.92
CA GLY A 284 -3.55 -24.97 14.37
C GLY A 284 -3.57 -25.18 15.88
N PRO A 285 -4.58 -25.87 16.42
CA PRO A 285 -4.65 -26.26 17.84
C PRO A 285 -3.45 -27.11 18.32
N ASP A 286 -2.65 -27.61 17.37
CA ASP A 286 -1.43 -28.34 17.58
C ASP A 286 -0.15 -27.48 17.61
N LEU A 287 -0.27 -26.15 17.49
CA LEU A 287 0.85 -25.21 17.66
C LEU A 287 1.23 -25.12 19.14
N THR A 288 2.49 -25.47 19.44
CA THR A 288 3.02 -25.39 20.81
C THR A 288 3.72 -24.05 21.07
N LEU A 289 3.75 -23.61 22.33
CA LEU A 289 4.49 -22.41 22.73
C LEU A 289 5.99 -22.49 22.34
N LYS A 290 6.59 -23.68 22.43
CA LYS A 290 7.99 -23.90 22.04
C LYS A 290 8.22 -23.70 20.55
N GLU A 291 7.28 -24.13 19.71
CA GLU A 291 7.37 -23.89 18.26
C GLU A 291 7.20 -22.40 17.96
N ALA A 292 6.23 -21.73 18.60
CA ALA A 292 5.97 -20.31 18.40
C ALA A 292 7.17 -19.43 18.85
N GLU A 293 7.72 -19.68 20.04
CA GLU A 293 8.90 -18.96 20.54
C GLU A 293 10.12 -19.24 19.66
N GLY A 294 10.32 -20.49 19.23
CA GLY A 294 11.38 -20.85 18.31
C GLY A 294 11.28 -20.10 16.97
N ILE A 295 10.08 -19.97 16.41
CA ILE A 295 9.85 -19.21 15.17
C ILE A 295 10.20 -17.73 15.39
N ALA A 296 9.67 -17.11 16.44
CA ALA A 296 9.92 -15.72 16.76
C ALA A 296 11.43 -15.45 16.94
N SER A 297 12.10 -16.26 17.76
CA SER A 297 13.53 -16.13 18.04
C SER A 297 14.40 -16.26 16.78
N ASN A 298 14.10 -17.20 15.88
CA ASN A 298 14.88 -17.38 14.66
C ASN A 298 14.67 -16.24 13.65
N ILE A 299 13.45 -15.71 13.57
CA ILE A 299 13.14 -14.56 12.70
C ILE A 299 13.84 -13.29 13.18
N THR A 300 13.89 -13.08 14.49
CA THR A 300 14.41 -11.85 15.09
C THR A 300 15.91 -11.89 15.37
N GLU A 301 16.57 -13.04 15.16
CA GLU A 301 18.02 -13.22 15.43
C GLU A 301 18.90 -12.21 14.69
N ARG A 302 18.47 -11.73 13.53
CA ARG A 302 19.23 -10.78 12.69
C ARG A 302 18.94 -9.30 12.98
N LEU A 303 18.03 -9.01 13.90
CA LEU A 303 17.72 -7.64 14.33
C LEU A 303 18.83 -7.07 15.21
N GLU A 304 18.81 -5.75 15.42
CA GLU A 304 19.73 -5.13 16.38
C GLU A 304 19.42 -5.65 17.80
N ALA A 305 20.44 -5.81 18.65
CA ALA A 305 20.24 -6.32 20.01
C ALA A 305 19.34 -5.42 20.89
N ALA A 306 19.23 -4.13 20.54
CA ALA A 306 18.36 -3.16 21.17
C ALA A 306 17.02 -2.97 20.42
N ALA A 307 16.76 -3.77 19.38
CA ALA A 307 15.54 -3.64 18.59
C ALA A 307 14.31 -3.94 19.44
N ASN A 308 13.25 -3.16 19.25
CA ASN A 308 11.97 -3.43 19.88
C ASN A 308 11.28 -4.58 19.12
N VAL A 309 11.08 -5.72 19.78
CA VAL A 309 10.47 -6.90 19.17
C VAL A 309 9.16 -7.23 19.85
N ILE A 310 8.11 -7.27 19.05
CA ILE A 310 6.75 -7.55 19.48
C ILE A 310 6.30 -8.80 18.74
N TRP A 311 5.77 -9.78 19.46
CA TRP A 311 5.30 -11.00 18.84
C TRP A 311 3.99 -11.50 19.43
N GLY A 312 3.13 -12.03 18.55
CA GLY A 312 1.81 -12.54 18.87
C GLY A 312 1.60 -13.90 18.24
N ALA A 313 0.62 -14.63 18.76
CA ALA A 313 0.26 -15.94 18.25
C ALA A 313 -1.25 -16.15 18.26
N ARG A 314 -1.79 -16.71 17.18
CA ARG A 314 -3.20 -17.06 17.02
C ARG A 314 -3.36 -18.54 16.71
N ILE A 315 -4.39 -19.12 17.32
CA ILE A 315 -4.83 -20.49 17.04
C ILE A 315 -6.09 -20.44 16.17
N GLN A 316 -6.06 -21.13 15.03
CA GLN A 316 -7.20 -21.27 14.14
C GLN A 316 -7.34 -22.74 13.71
N ASP A 317 -8.56 -23.27 13.76
CA ASP A 317 -8.82 -24.69 13.45
C ASP A 317 -8.45 -25.07 12.02
N GLU A 318 -8.61 -24.15 11.06
CA GLU A 318 -8.25 -24.34 9.66
C GLU A 318 -6.74 -24.50 9.42
N TYR A 319 -5.92 -24.08 10.38
CA TYR A 319 -4.47 -24.23 10.37
C TYR A 319 -3.99 -25.55 11.02
N LYS A 320 -4.88 -26.53 11.25
CA LYS A 320 -4.47 -27.84 11.81
C LYS A 320 -3.33 -28.47 11.00
N GLY A 321 -2.20 -28.71 11.66
CA GLY A 321 -1.00 -29.24 11.01
C GLY A 321 -0.20 -28.22 10.18
N LYS A 322 -0.62 -26.95 10.16
CA LYS A 322 -0.01 -25.85 9.42
C LYS A 322 0.47 -24.76 10.37
N VAL A 323 1.47 -24.01 9.94
CA VAL A 323 1.91 -22.78 10.59
C VAL A 323 2.21 -21.74 9.52
N ARG A 324 1.70 -20.54 9.75
CA ARG A 324 2.02 -19.35 8.97
C ARG A 324 2.67 -18.32 9.89
N VAL A 325 3.72 -17.68 9.41
CA VAL A 325 4.34 -16.55 10.08
C VAL A 325 4.29 -15.33 9.18
N MET A 326 3.92 -14.21 9.78
CA MET A 326 4.03 -12.88 9.20
C MET A 326 4.98 -12.09 10.09
N ALA A 327 6.01 -11.47 9.52
CA ALA A 327 6.88 -10.59 10.28
C ALA A 327 7.10 -9.27 9.54
N ILE A 328 7.14 -8.16 10.27
CA ILE A 328 7.36 -6.82 9.73
C ILE A 328 8.54 -6.21 10.46
N MET A 329 9.61 -5.95 9.72
CA MET A 329 10.83 -5.34 10.23
C MET A 329 10.82 -3.86 9.87
N THR A 330 10.92 -2.99 10.86
CA THR A 330 10.89 -1.53 10.68
C THR A 330 12.24 -0.90 11.00
N GLY A 331 12.48 0.31 10.49
CA GLY A 331 13.77 0.98 10.66
C GLY A 331 14.91 0.34 9.85
N VAL A 332 14.60 -0.27 8.71
CA VAL A 332 15.61 -0.94 7.87
C VAL A 332 16.44 0.11 7.11
N GLN A 333 17.76 0.11 7.35
CA GLN A 333 18.70 0.97 6.62
C GLN A 333 19.05 0.36 5.25
N SER A 334 18.10 0.22 4.35
CA SER A 334 18.41 -0.38 3.06
C SER A 334 18.96 0.63 2.05
N ALA A 335 20.24 0.47 1.71
CA ALA A 335 20.88 1.04 0.53
C ALA A 335 20.40 0.40 -0.79
N GLN A 336 19.47 -0.57 -0.77
CA GLN A 336 18.97 -1.26 -1.97
C GLN A 336 17.54 -0.90 -2.35
N VAL A 337 16.69 -0.49 -1.40
CA VAL A 337 15.37 0.08 -1.73
C VAL A 337 15.54 1.43 -2.46
N LEU A 338 16.66 2.12 -2.23
CA LEU A 338 16.97 3.47 -2.76
C LEU A 338 18.45 3.66 -3.17
N GLY A 339 19.16 2.59 -3.56
CA GLY A 339 20.60 2.69 -3.83
C GLY A 339 20.98 3.73 -4.91
N PRO A 340 22.19 4.33 -4.82
CA PRO A 340 22.66 5.37 -5.74
C PRO A 340 22.74 4.93 -7.20
N THR A 341 22.54 3.65 -7.51
CA THR A 341 22.37 3.14 -8.87
C THR A 341 21.08 3.58 -9.53
N THR A 342 19.97 3.65 -8.78
CA THR A 342 18.67 4.12 -9.30
C THR A 342 18.69 5.64 -9.43
N GLN A 343 19.23 6.33 -8.43
CA GLN A 343 19.42 7.79 -8.48
C GLN A 343 20.43 8.22 -9.57
N LYS A 344 21.50 7.46 -9.81
CA LYS A 344 22.39 7.67 -10.98
C LYS A 344 21.69 7.38 -12.32
N GLN A 345 20.74 6.45 -12.37
CA GLN A 345 19.94 6.20 -13.57
C GLN A 345 18.91 7.30 -13.78
N ALA A 346 18.30 7.82 -12.71
CA ALA A 346 17.41 8.98 -12.73
C ALA A 346 18.13 10.27 -13.13
N ASP A 347 19.33 10.52 -12.58
CA ASP A 347 20.16 11.67 -12.95
C ASP A 347 20.61 11.58 -14.41
N LYS A 348 21.01 10.40 -14.89
CA LYS A 348 21.30 10.17 -16.31
C LYS A 348 20.07 10.36 -17.20
N SER A 349 18.90 9.92 -16.74
CA SER A 349 17.64 10.06 -17.47
C SER A 349 17.18 11.52 -17.53
N ARG A 350 17.23 12.25 -16.40
CA ARG A 350 16.99 13.70 -16.31
C ARG A 350 17.94 14.49 -17.22
N GLN A 351 19.23 14.14 -17.22
CA GLN A 351 20.21 14.75 -18.12
C GLN A 351 19.89 14.45 -19.59
N SER A 352 19.44 13.24 -19.93
CA SER A 352 19.07 12.88 -21.31
C SER A 352 17.80 13.59 -21.81
N ILE A 353 16.82 13.82 -20.92
CA ILE A 353 15.58 14.54 -21.26
C ILE A 353 15.87 16.05 -21.43
N GLN A 354 16.68 16.64 -20.55
CA GLN A 354 17.09 18.05 -20.68
C GLN A 354 17.94 18.32 -21.92
N SER A 355 18.81 17.39 -22.31
CA SER A 355 19.62 17.53 -23.53
C SER A 355 18.78 17.42 -24.82
N GLN A 356 17.76 16.55 -24.85
CA GLN A 356 16.82 16.50 -25.98
C GLN A 356 15.95 17.75 -26.13
N SER A 357 15.56 18.40 -25.03
CA SER A 357 14.83 19.68 -25.10
C SER A 357 15.70 20.83 -25.61
N HIS A 358 17.02 20.80 -25.39
CA HIS A 358 17.94 21.80 -25.92
C HIS A 358 18.32 21.56 -27.39
N GLU A 359 18.44 20.32 -27.85
CA GLU A 359 18.67 20.02 -29.26
C GLU A 359 17.45 20.36 -30.14
N THR A 360 16.23 20.17 -29.62
CA THR A 360 15.00 20.51 -30.35
C THR A 360 14.79 22.02 -30.47
N GLN A 361 15.20 22.81 -29.46
CA GLN A 361 15.15 24.27 -29.51
C GLN A 361 16.24 24.87 -30.41
N GLN A 362 17.45 24.28 -30.47
CA GLN A 362 18.48 24.74 -31.40
C GLN A 362 18.16 24.39 -32.85
N GLN A 363 17.55 23.24 -33.16
CA GLN A 363 17.18 22.92 -34.54
C GLN A 363 16.02 23.77 -35.10
N GLN A 364 15.08 24.23 -34.26
CA GLN A 364 14.04 25.17 -34.70
C GLN A 364 14.57 26.58 -34.95
N GLN A 365 15.61 27.00 -34.20
CA GLN A 365 16.19 28.34 -34.37
C GLN A 365 17.09 28.48 -35.61
N TYR A 366 17.59 27.36 -36.17
CA TYR A 366 18.35 27.35 -37.43
C TYR A 366 17.49 27.20 -38.70
N GLN A 367 16.21 26.83 -38.59
CA GLN A 367 15.29 26.74 -39.74
C GLN A 367 14.52 28.03 -40.03
N ASP A 368 14.40 28.94 -39.06
CA ASP A 368 13.68 30.21 -39.25
C ASP A 368 14.53 31.35 -39.85
N SER A 369 15.84 31.14 -40.06
CA SER A 369 16.75 32.19 -40.59
C SER A 369 16.96 32.17 -42.11
N GLU A 370 16.38 31.22 -42.86
CA GLU A 370 16.60 31.09 -44.31
C GLU A 370 15.34 31.26 -45.18
N PHE A 371 14.21 31.72 -44.62
CA PHE A 371 12.97 31.90 -45.38
C PHE A 371 12.35 33.30 -45.24
N ASP A 372 13.10 34.34 -45.62
CA ASP A 372 12.49 35.64 -45.92
C ASP A 372 13.04 36.22 -47.22
N SER A 373 12.38 35.88 -48.34
CA SER A 373 12.26 36.80 -49.48
C SER A 373 11.06 36.44 -50.36
N SER A 374 10.19 37.45 -50.54
CA SER A 374 9.12 37.61 -51.54
C SER A 374 7.77 36.88 -51.32
N ASN A 375 6.77 37.60 -50.80
CA ASN A 375 5.70 38.20 -51.62
C ASN A 375 4.57 38.81 -50.78
N ARG A 376 4.21 40.06 -51.10
CA ARG A 376 2.93 40.71 -50.75
C ARG A 376 1.78 40.02 -51.47
N VAL A 377 0.65 39.77 -50.80
CA VAL A 377 -0.73 40.01 -51.30
C VAL A 377 -1.69 40.22 -50.11
N GLU A 378 -2.65 41.12 -50.31
CA GLU A 378 -3.62 41.73 -49.41
C GLU A 378 -4.71 40.80 -48.81
N THR A 379 -5.22 41.23 -47.65
CA THR A 379 -6.51 40.88 -47.00
C THR A 379 -7.74 41.12 -47.89
N PRO A 380 -8.88 40.46 -47.61
CA PRO A 380 -9.98 41.23 -46.98
C PRO A 380 -10.81 40.51 -45.89
N GLN A 381 -11.46 41.35 -45.07
CA GLN A 381 -12.37 41.10 -43.94
C GLN A 381 -13.62 40.25 -44.25
N SER A 382 -14.18 39.55 -43.23
CA SER A 382 -15.45 39.89 -42.55
C SER A 382 -16.10 38.67 -41.85
N GLY A 383 -16.88 38.92 -40.78
CA GLY A 383 -17.94 37.99 -40.34
C GLY A 383 -18.07 37.70 -38.83
N THR A 384 -18.69 38.62 -38.10
CA THR A 384 -19.29 38.41 -36.77
C THR A 384 -20.62 37.66 -36.88
N TRP A 385 -20.85 36.60 -36.10
CA TRP A 385 -22.20 36.12 -35.72
C TRP A 385 -22.20 35.61 -34.28
N SER A 386 -23.24 36.00 -33.54
CA SER A 386 -23.57 35.58 -32.18
C SER A 386 -24.71 34.55 -32.21
N ASP A 387 -24.63 33.54 -31.34
CA ASP A 387 -25.77 33.01 -30.59
C ASP A 387 -25.23 32.64 -29.18
N GLY A 388 -25.93 32.74 -28.06
CA GLY A 388 -27.35 32.88 -27.85
C GLY A 388 -27.94 31.64 -27.15
N GLY A 389 -27.35 31.17 -26.04
CA GLY A 389 -27.89 30.06 -25.25
C GLY A 389 -27.58 30.21 -23.77
N ARG A 390 -28.59 30.55 -22.97
CA ARG A 390 -28.61 30.34 -21.51
C ARG A 390 -29.22 28.96 -21.27
N ASP A 391 -28.59 28.18 -20.40
CA ASP A 391 -29.28 27.18 -19.59
C ASP A 391 -28.80 27.35 -18.14
N GLU A 392 -29.74 27.68 -17.26
CA GLU A 392 -29.57 27.60 -15.81
C GLU A 392 -29.44 26.13 -15.42
N VAL A 393 -28.32 25.77 -14.80
CA VAL A 393 -28.18 24.49 -14.10
C VAL A 393 -27.82 24.79 -12.66
N GLU A 394 -28.70 24.37 -11.77
CA GLU A 394 -28.58 24.46 -10.33
C GLU A 394 -27.22 23.96 -9.84
N LYS A 395 -26.55 24.80 -9.06
CA LYS A 395 -25.39 24.42 -8.27
C LYS A 395 -25.89 23.65 -7.06
N ASN A 396 -25.59 22.35 -7.00
CA ASN A 396 -25.38 21.71 -5.71
C ASN A 396 -24.17 20.78 -5.79
N ASN A 397 -23.13 21.18 -5.05
CA ASN A 397 -21.84 20.56 -4.74
C ASN A 397 -21.46 19.28 -5.50
N GLY A 398 -20.59 19.43 -6.51
CA GLY A 398 -20.14 18.40 -7.45
C GLY A 398 -19.26 17.28 -6.88
N LEU A 399 -19.78 16.53 -5.92
CA LEU A 399 -19.16 15.34 -5.34
C LEU A 399 -20.18 14.20 -5.33
N ASP A 400 -19.95 13.17 -6.16
CA ASP A 400 -20.73 11.93 -6.12
C ASP A 400 -19.96 10.93 -5.26
N VAL A 401 -20.35 10.80 -3.99
CA VAL A 401 -19.95 9.64 -3.17
C VAL A 401 -20.86 8.50 -3.59
N ILE A 402 -20.28 7.48 -4.21
CA ILE A 402 -21.01 6.25 -4.50
C ILE A 402 -20.81 5.35 -3.28
N ARG A 403 -21.84 5.26 -2.44
CA ARG A 403 -21.97 4.19 -1.45
C ARG A 403 -22.53 2.96 -2.14
#